data_AF-A0A7S2MCK0-F1
#
_entry.id   AF-A0A7S2MCK0-F1
#
_cell.length_a   1.000
_cell.length_b   1.000
_cell.length_c   1.000
_cell.angle_alpha   90.00
_cell.angle_beta   90.00
_cell.angle_gamma   90.00
#
_symmetry.space_group_name_H-M   'P 1'
#
loop_
_entity.id
_entity.type
_entity.pdbx_description
1 polymer ?
#
loop_
_entity_poly.entity_id
_entity_poly.type
_entity_poly.pdbx_seq_one_letter_code
_entity_poly.pdbx_strand_id
1 'polypeptide(L)'
;ASKKWTVVQQYGSVVQGKQSSSQWTAHDNELLFAIQSSQTPPFKEIMSLKTQLAGAHRKKLKFFVKNQGIEILTGIIRRHVRLDPRTDLDVCICMETILCFKFIMNNQAGMEKVLES
;
A
#
# COMPACT_ATOMS: atom_id res chain seq x y z
N ALA A 1 32.42 15.92 12.88
CA ALA A 1 31.27 15.21 13.46
C ALA A 1 30.76 14.17 12.47
N SER A 2 30.62 12.92 12.90
CA SER A 2 30.37 11.76 12.02
C SER A 2 28.99 11.84 11.37
N LYS A 3 28.91 11.64 10.04
CA LYS A 3 27.68 11.63 9.23
C LYS A 3 26.55 10.78 9.84
N LYS A 4 26.92 9.74 10.61
CA LYS A 4 25.97 8.88 11.36
C LYS A 4 25.14 9.67 12.37
N TRP A 5 25.72 10.63 13.09
CA TRP A 5 25.03 11.46 14.07
C TRP A 5 24.03 12.42 13.42
N THR A 6 24.35 12.94 12.24
CA THR A 6 23.43 13.78 11.46
C THR A 6 22.22 13.00 10.99
N VAL A 7 22.39 11.74 10.54
CA VAL A 7 21.27 10.86 10.16
C VAL A 7 20.39 10.53 11.38
N VAL A 8 20.99 10.24 12.53
CA VAL A 8 20.25 9.95 13.77
C VAL A 8 19.46 11.17 14.25
N GLN A 9 20.04 12.38 14.18
CA GLN A 9 19.33 13.61 14.53
C GLN A 9 18.22 13.96 13.54
N GLN A 10 18.42 13.75 12.24
CA GLN A 10 17.37 13.89 11.23
C GLN A 10 16.25 12.87 11.44
N TYR A 11 16.57 11.63 11.81
CA TYR A 11 15.55 10.64 12.16
C TYR A 11 14.82 11.03 13.45
N GLY A 12 15.53 11.50 14.48
CA GLY A 12 14.95 11.94 15.74
C GLY A 12 14.03 13.15 15.60
N SER A 13 14.40 14.14 14.79
CA SER A 13 13.58 15.32 14.51
C SER A 13 12.38 15.01 13.60
N VAL A 14 12.54 14.09 12.64
CA VAL A 14 11.42 13.57 11.84
C VAL A 14 10.45 12.78 12.72
N VAL A 15 10.94 12.00 13.70
CA VAL A 15 10.09 11.23 14.62
C VAL A 15 9.35 12.13 15.62
N GLN A 16 9.97 13.21 16.10
CA GLN A 16 9.32 14.17 17.00
C GLN A 16 8.35 15.12 16.29
N GLY A 17 8.62 15.48 15.02
CA GLY A 17 7.73 16.34 14.21
C GLY A 17 6.66 15.58 13.40
N LYS A 18 6.85 14.28 13.14
CA LYS A 18 5.86 13.40 12.49
C LYS A 18 5.47 12.26 13.42
N GLN A 19 4.66 12.56 14.43
CA GLN A 19 3.96 11.52 15.20
C GLN A 19 2.99 10.67 14.34
N SER A 20 2.78 11.00 13.05
CA SER A 20 1.74 10.40 12.21
C SER A 20 2.23 9.40 11.14
N SER A 21 3.45 9.52 10.58
CA SER A 21 3.84 8.66 9.44
C SER A 21 4.22 7.23 9.80
N SER A 22 4.38 6.93 11.09
CA SER A 22 4.74 5.60 11.59
C SER A 22 3.56 4.68 11.89
N GLN A 23 2.33 5.20 11.91
CA GLN A 23 1.14 4.46 12.31
C GLN A 23 0.19 4.25 11.14
N TRP A 24 -0.46 3.10 11.13
CA TRP A 24 -1.63 2.85 10.29
C TRP A 24 -2.81 3.58 10.95
N THR A 25 -3.42 4.50 10.22
CA THR A 25 -4.39 5.48 10.72
C THR A 25 -5.82 5.11 10.31
N ALA A 26 -6.81 5.80 10.88
CA ALA A 26 -8.19 5.69 10.44
C ALA A 26 -8.34 6.03 8.95
N HIS A 27 -7.60 7.02 8.47
CA HIS A 27 -7.58 7.41 7.05
C HIS A 27 -7.07 6.28 6.14
N ASP A 28 -6.06 5.52 6.58
CA ASP A 28 -5.56 4.37 5.82
C ASP A 28 -6.65 3.25 5.74
N ASN A 29 -7.46 3.08 6.78
CA ASN A 29 -8.60 2.16 6.77
C ASN A 29 -9.75 2.63 5.87
N GLU A 30 -10.08 3.93 5.91
CA GLU A 30 -11.08 4.52 5.02
C GLU A 30 -10.70 4.34 3.55
N LEU A 31 -9.41 4.54 3.24
CA LEU A 31 -8.87 4.31 1.91
C LEU A 31 -9.04 2.84 1.47
N LEU A 32 -8.64 1.88 2.32
CA LEU A 32 -8.83 0.46 2.03
C LEU A 32 -10.30 0.10 1.86
N PHE A 33 -11.17 0.64 2.72
CA PHE A 33 -12.60 0.38 2.65
C PHE A 33 -13.21 0.95 1.36
N ALA A 34 -12.82 2.15 0.94
CA ALA A 34 -13.27 2.76 -0.31
C ALA A 34 -12.86 1.91 -1.52
N ILE A 35 -11.64 1.37 -1.50
CA ILE A 35 -11.13 0.48 -2.54
C ILE A 35 -11.89 -0.86 -2.56
N GLN A 36 -12.16 -1.44 -1.38
CA GLN A 36 -12.81 -2.74 -1.26
C GLN A 36 -14.31 -2.70 -1.62
N SER A 37 -15.01 -1.65 -1.17
CA SER A 37 -16.47 -1.51 -1.32
C SER A 37 -16.92 -1.12 -2.73
N SER A 38 -16.04 -0.50 -3.52
CA SER A 38 -16.36 -0.14 -4.89
C SER A 38 -16.23 -1.34 -5.84
N GLN A 39 -17.17 -1.50 -6.77
CA GLN A 39 -17.01 -2.45 -7.88
C GLN A 39 -15.82 -2.07 -8.77
N THR A 40 -15.71 -0.78 -9.08
CA THR A 40 -14.58 -0.18 -9.81
C THR A 40 -13.91 0.82 -8.86
N PRO A 41 -12.83 0.46 -8.17
CA PRO A 41 -12.16 1.35 -7.23
C PRO A 41 -11.73 2.64 -7.95
N PRO A 42 -11.95 3.83 -7.35
CA PRO A 42 -11.52 5.06 -7.99
C PRO A 42 -10.00 5.03 -8.17
N PHE A 43 -9.55 5.29 -9.40
CA PHE A 43 -8.14 5.18 -9.75
C PHE A 43 -7.22 6.02 -8.85
N LYS A 44 -7.70 7.20 -8.43
CA LYS A 44 -7.01 8.10 -7.48
C LYS A 44 -6.72 7.42 -6.13
N GLU A 45 -7.65 6.61 -5.63
CA GLU A 45 -7.47 5.91 -4.35
C GLU A 45 -6.40 4.81 -4.48
N ILE A 46 -6.36 4.09 -5.61
CA ILE A 46 -5.29 3.11 -5.86
C ILE A 46 -3.92 3.81 -5.95
N MET A 47 -3.83 4.95 -6.64
CA MET A 47 -2.59 5.74 -6.71
C MET A 47 -2.16 6.27 -5.33
N SER A 48 -3.13 6.70 -4.51
CA SER A 48 -2.87 7.13 -3.13
C SER A 48 -2.29 5.97 -2.32
N LEU A 49 -2.91 4.78 -2.38
CA LEU A 49 -2.44 3.58 -1.72
C LEU A 49 -1.04 3.19 -2.19
N LYS A 50 -0.77 3.21 -3.49
CA LYS A 50 0.56 2.96 -4.05
C LYS A 50 1.61 3.89 -3.44
N THR A 51 1.32 5.19 -3.38
CA THR A 51 2.23 6.20 -2.83
C THR A 51 2.50 5.95 -1.35
N GLN A 52 1.47 5.58 -0.59
CA GLN A 52 1.62 5.23 0.82
C GLN A 52 2.46 3.96 1.02
N LEU A 53 2.26 2.93 0.20
CA LEU A 53 3.03 1.69 0.26
C LEU A 53 4.48 1.89 -0.15
N ALA A 54 4.76 2.74 -1.13
CA ALA A 54 6.12 3.08 -1.55
C ALA A 54 6.95 3.74 -0.43
N GLY A 55 6.30 4.57 0.40
CA GLY A 55 6.92 5.18 1.58
C GLY A 55 6.78 4.38 2.88
N ALA A 56 6.13 3.21 2.84
CA ALA A 56 5.82 2.46 4.04
C ALA A 56 7.06 1.75 4.62
N HIS A 57 7.26 1.94 5.92
CA HIS A 57 8.23 1.19 6.70
C HIS A 57 7.61 -0.13 7.20
N ARG A 58 8.45 -1.05 7.68
CA ARG A 58 8.05 -2.43 8.05
C ARG A 58 6.83 -2.51 8.97
N LYS A 59 6.67 -1.60 9.95
CA LYS A 59 5.50 -1.62 10.86
C LYS A 59 4.21 -1.27 10.12
N LYS A 60 4.21 -0.22 9.28
CA LYS A 60 3.03 0.15 8.47
C LYS A 60 2.63 -0.97 7.50
N LEU A 61 3.60 -1.62 6.85
CA LEU A 61 3.33 -2.80 6.00
C LEU A 61 2.71 -3.96 6.79
N LYS A 62 3.18 -4.25 8.00
CA LYS A 62 2.56 -5.28 8.86
C LYS A 62 1.09 -4.96 9.16
N PHE A 63 0.75 -3.69 9.39
CA PHE A 63 -0.64 -3.30 9.59
C PHE A 63 -1.47 -3.43 8.31
N PHE A 64 -0.94 -3.02 7.16
CA PHE A 64 -1.60 -3.23 5.87
C PHE A 64 -1.98 -4.70 5.67
N VAL A 65 -1.02 -5.61 5.87
CA VAL A 65 -1.25 -7.05 5.77
C VAL A 65 -2.27 -7.54 6.80
N LYS A 66 -2.17 -7.09 8.06
CA LYS A 66 -3.13 -7.46 9.11
C LYS A 66 -4.57 -7.02 8.79
N ASN A 67 -4.74 -5.93 8.04
CA ASN A 67 -6.04 -5.41 7.62
C ASN A 67 -6.47 -5.94 6.24
N GLN A 68 -6.07 -7.17 5.88
CA GLN A 68 -6.46 -7.85 4.64
C GLN A 68 -6.08 -7.10 3.34
N GLY A 69 -5.06 -6.23 3.41
CA GLY A 69 -4.69 -5.39 2.28
C GLY A 69 -4.27 -6.20 1.05
N ILE A 70 -3.62 -7.34 1.23
CA ILE A 70 -3.19 -8.21 0.13
C ILE A 70 -4.39 -8.86 -0.56
N GLU A 71 -5.35 -9.34 0.22
CA GLU A 71 -6.56 -9.99 -0.23
C GLU A 71 -7.46 -9.00 -0.97
N ILE A 72 -7.55 -7.76 -0.49
CA ILE A 72 -8.25 -6.67 -1.18
C ILE A 72 -7.62 -6.42 -2.55
N LEU A 73 -6.29 -6.22 -2.63
CA LEU A 73 -5.61 -5.97 -3.91
C LEU A 73 -5.73 -7.15 -4.88
N THR A 74 -5.62 -8.37 -4.37
CA THR A 74 -5.80 -9.59 -5.16
C THR A 74 -7.23 -9.70 -5.69
N GLY A 75 -8.22 -9.35 -4.86
CA GLY A 75 -9.63 -9.30 -5.23
C GLY A 75 -9.91 -8.33 -6.38
N ILE A 76 -9.28 -7.15 -6.37
CA ILE A 76 -9.37 -6.17 -7.46
C ILE A 76 -8.84 -6.78 -8.76
N ILE A 77 -7.62 -7.31 -8.76
CA ILE A 77 -7.03 -7.91 -9.97
C ILE A 77 -7.92 -9.04 -10.50
N ARG A 78 -8.36 -9.96 -9.63
CA ARG A 78 -9.22 -11.08 -10.03
C ARG A 78 -10.54 -10.60 -10.63
N ARG A 79 -11.13 -9.53 -10.09
CA ARG A 79 -12.38 -8.94 -10.60
C ARG A 79 -12.16 -8.35 -11.99
N HIS A 80 -11.20 -7.45 -12.14
CA HIS A 80 -10.99 -6.70 -13.39
C HIS A 80 -10.40 -7.54 -14.53
N VAL A 81 -9.55 -8.53 -14.23
CA VAL A 81 -9.03 -9.45 -15.25
C VAL A 81 -10.14 -10.36 -15.82
N ARG A 82 -11.23 -10.59 -15.09
CA ARG A 82 -12.33 -11.44 -15.56
C ARG A 82 -13.45 -10.65 -16.26
N LEU A 83 -13.36 -9.32 -16.32
CA LEU A 83 -14.34 -8.50 -17.02
C LEU A 83 -14.28 -8.75 -18.53
N ASP A 84 -15.47 -8.85 -19.13
CA ASP A 84 -15.69 -8.93 -20.57
C ASP A 84 -17.01 -8.20 -20.91
N PRO A 85 -16.98 -7.09 -21.68
CA PRO A 85 -15.80 -6.46 -22.26
C PRO A 85 -14.95 -5.76 -21.19
N ARG A 86 -13.62 -5.80 -21.38
CA ARG A 86 -12.66 -5.08 -20.53
C ARG A 86 -12.35 -3.70 -21.10
N THR A 87 -12.38 -2.68 -20.26
CA THR A 87 -12.02 -1.30 -20.63
C THR A 87 -10.54 -1.01 -20.37
N ASP A 88 -10.02 0.06 -20.98
CA ASP A 88 -8.65 0.54 -20.70
C ASP A 88 -8.48 0.95 -19.23
N LEU A 89 -9.55 1.46 -18.58
CA LEU A 89 -9.52 1.81 -17.17
C LEU A 89 -9.30 0.58 -16.29
N ASP A 90 -9.89 -0.56 -16.63
CA ASP A 90 -9.69 -1.83 -15.90
C ASP A 90 -8.23 -2.29 -15.98
N VAL A 91 -7.59 -2.10 -17.14
CA VAL A 91 -6.16 -2.39 -17.33
C VAL A 91 -5.31 -1.46 -16.47
N CYS A 92 -5.60 -0.15 -16.46
CA CYS A 92 -4.91 0.82 -15.61
C CYS A 92 -5.05 0.48 -14.12
N ILE A 93 -6.25 0.12 -13.67
CA ILE A 93 -6.52 -0.32 -12.29
C ILE A 93 -5.68 -1.56 -11.95
N CYS A 94 -5.64 -2.57 -12.83
CA CYS A 94 -4.83 -3.78 -12.60
C CYS A 94 -3.35 -3.44 -12.52
N MET A 95 -2.83 -2.63 -13.44
CA MET A 95 -1.41 -2.24 -13.47
C MET A 95 -0.99 -1.47 -12.22
N GLU A 96 -1.78 -0.50 -11.79
CA GLU A 96 -1.51 0.25 -10.56
C GLU A 96 -1.58 -0.65 -9.32
N THR A 97 -2.52 -1.59 -9.29
CA THR A 97 -2.62 -2.59 -8.22
C THR A 97 -1.39 -3.51 -8.19
N ILE A 98 -0.86 -3.92 -9.35
CA ILE A 98 0.40 -4.68 -9.45
C ILE A 98 1.59 -3.86 -8.93
N LEU A 99 1.62 -2.54 -9.17
CA LEU A 99 2.65 -1.68 -8.62
C LEU A 99 2.59 -1.58 -7.08
N CYS A 100 1.40 -1.65 -6.47
CA CYS A 100 1.28 -1.79 -5.01
C CYS A 100 1.99 -3.06 -4.51
N PHE A 101 1.79 -4.20 -5.19
CA PHE A 101 2.49 -5.46 -4.86
C PHE A 101 4.01 -5.32 -4.94
N LYS A 102 4.54 -4.61 -5.95
CA LYS A 102 5.99 -4.33 -6.05
C LYS A 102 6.55 -3.72 -4.77
N PHE A 103 5.85 -2.75 -4.17
CA PHE A 103 6.31 -2.10 -2.94
C PHE A 103 6.17 -3.01 -1.70
N ILE A 104 5.13 -3.84 -1.64
CA ILE A 104 4.95 -4.81 -0.56
C ILE A 104 6.05 -5.88 -0.59
N MET A 105 6.33 -6.43 -1.78
CA MET A 105 7.32 -7.50 -1.98
C MET A 105 8.77 -7.03 -1.82
N ASN A 106 9.03 -5.73 -1.86
CA ASN A 106 10.35 -5.16 -1.54
C ASN A 106 10.71 -5.29 -0.04
N ASN A 107 9.87 -5.95 0.76
CA ASN A 107 10.15 -6.38 2.11
C ASN A 107 9.96 -7.90 2.21
N GLN A 108 10.92 -8.63 2.79
CA GLN A 108 10.83 -10.10 2.94
C GLN A 108 9.52 -10.55 3.58
N ALA A 109 9.09 -9.91 4.68
CA ALA A 109 7.85 -10.27 5.35
C ALA A 109 6.60 -9.96 4.50
N GLY A 110 6.68 -8.96 3.62
CA GLY A 110 5.63 -8.68 2.65
C GLY A 110 5.59 -9.71 1.53
N MET A 111 6.76 -10.11 1.01
CA MET A 111 6.90 -11.16 0.00
C MET A 111 6.32 -12.50 0.49
N GLU A 112 6.71 -12.95 1.68
CA GLU A 112 6.21 -14.18 2.29
C GLU A 112 4.69 -14.18 2.36
N LYS A 113 4.09 -13.06 2.79
CA LYS A 113 2.64 -12.93 2.90
C LYS A 113 1.94 -12.94 1.55
N VAL A 114 2.51 -12.28 0.53
CA VAL A 114 1.96 -12.31 -0.83
C VAL A 114 1.96 -13.73 -1.41
N LEU A 115 2.96 -14.55 -1.09
CA LEU A 115 3.03 -15.94 -1.56
C LEU A 115 2.06 -16.90 -0.84
N GLU A 116 1.60 -16.55 0.37
CA GLU A 116 0.62 -17.32 1.14
C GLU A 116 -0.85 -17.02 0.74
N SER A 117 -1.09 -15.99 -0.08
CA SER A 117 -2.42 -15.42 -0.41
C SER A 117 -3.04 -15.98 -1.69
#